data_AF-A0A6P6AGA6-F1
#
_entry.id   AF-A0A6P6AGA6-F1
#
_cell.length_a   1.000
_cell.length_b   1.000
_cell.length_c   1.000
_cell.angle_alpha   90.00
_cell.angle_beta   90.00
_cell.angle_gamma   90.00
#
_symmetry.space_group_name_H-M   'P 1'
#
loop_
_entity.id
_entity.type
_entity.pdbx_description
1 polymer ?
#
loop_
_entity_poly.entity_id
_entity_poly.type
_entity_poly.pdbx_seq_one_letter_code
_entity_poly.pdbx_strand_id
1 'polypeptide(L)'
;MAARAAGKLYRNFMRQRVISTSIGASRHCSSAATSAPKIPHSSKKGRLLTGATIGLIIAGGAYVSTVDEATFCGWLFSATKLVNPFFALLDAEVAHKLAVSAAAHGWVPREKRPDPPILGLEVWGRKFSNPIGLSAGFDKNAEAVEGLLGMGFGFVEVGSVTPVPQEGNPKPHIFRLRQEGAIINCCGFNSEGIVAVAKRLGAQHGKRKLETSSSSSPLSEEAKHGGKAGPGILGVNLGKNKTSEDAAADYVQGVHTLSQYADYLVINISSPNTPGLRMLQGRKHLKDLVKKVQAARDEMQWGEEGPPPLLVKISPDLSKEDLEDIAAVAVALRLDGLIISNTTISRPDPVNKNPVSAESGGLSGKPLFNLSTNILMEMYLLTRFNI
;
A
#
# COMPACT_ATOMS: atom_id res chain seq x y z
N MET A 1 43.72 8.76 -7.75
CA MET A 1 44.12 7.99 -8.95
C MET A 1 42.97 7.94 -9.95
N ALA A 2 42.73 9.05 -10.64
CA ALA A 2 41.76 9.16 -11.74
C ALA A 2 42.14 10.40 -12.56
N ALA A 3 43.16 10.29 -13.41
CA ALA A 3 43.53 11.29 -14.43
C ALA A 3 44.69 10.77 -15.30
N ARG A 4 44.48 9.70 -16.11
CA ARG A 4 45.50 9.28 -17.10
C ARG A 4 45.02 8.36 -18.24
N ALA A 5 43.75 8.42 -18.62
CA ALA A 5 43.20 7.54 -19.66
C ALA A 5 42.46 8.25 -20.82
N ALA A 6 42.73 9.54 -21.08
CA ALA A 6 42.08 10.29 -22.17
C ALA A 6 43.03 10.73 -23.32
N GLY A 7 44.34 10.46 -23.24
CA GLY A 7 45.34 11.01 -24.17
C GLY A 7 45.84 10.09 -25.29
N LYS A 8 45.37 8.84 -25.38
CA LYS A 8 45.99 7.80 -26.24
C LYS A 8 45.15 7.32 -27.43
N LEU A 9 43.87 7.66 -27.56
CA LEU A 9 43.07 7.24 -28.72
C LEU A 9 43.08 8.22 -29.90
N TYR A 10 43.45 9.48 -29.69
CA TYR A 10 43.37 10.51 -30.74
C TYR A 10 44.60 10.53 -31.69
N ARG A 11 45.70 9.87 -31.32
CA ARG A 11 46.98 9.94 -32.06
C ARG A 11 47.19 8.87 -33.13
N ASN A 12 46.38 7.80 -33.12
CA ASN A 12 46.49 6.71 -34.11
C ASN A 12 45.62 6.89 -35.36
N PHE A 13 44.73 7.90 -35.38
CA PHE A 13 43.81 8.10 -36.51
C PHE A 13 44.34 9.07 -37.59
N MET A 14 45.42 9.80 -37.32
CA MET A 14 45.93 10.90 -38.16
C MET A 14 47.25 10.60 -38.89
N ARG A 15 47.67 9.33 -39.03
CA ARG A 15 49.01 9.00 -39.57
C ARG A 15 49.08 7.87 -40.61
N GLN A 16 47.98 7.53 -41.26
CA GLN A 16 48.01 6.65 -42.43
C GLN A 16 47.10 7.19 -43.54
N ARG A 17 47.69 8.02 -44.41
CA ARG A 17 47.50 7.98 -45.88
C ARG A 17 48.11 9.22 -46.53
N VAL A 18 49.42 9.17 -46.76
CA VAL A 18 50.06 9.85 -47.88
C VAL A 18 51.15 8.91 -48.38
N ILE A 19 51.06 8.44 -49.62
CA ILE A 19 52.14 8.25 -50.62
C ILE A 19 51.55 7.57 -51.87
N SER A 20 51.46 8.39 -52.92
CA SER A 20 51.83 8.22 -54.34
C SER A 20 52.03 6.84 -55.00
N THR A 21 51.23 6.63 -56.07
CA THR A 21 51.53 6.19 -57.45
C THR A 21 52.17 4.83 -57.80
N SER A 22 51.50 4.08 -58.67
CA SER A 22 52.10 3.49 -59.88
C SER A 22 51.11 3.50 -61.06
N ILE A 23 51.66 3.67 -62.28
CA ILE A 23 50.99 3.85 -63.57
C ILE A 23 51.01 2.52 -64.35
N GLY A 24 49.95 2.25 -65.11
CA GLY A 24 49.83 1.19 -66.14
C GLY A 24 48.66 0.24 -65.83
N ALA A 25 47.75 -0.13 -66.73
CA ALA A 25 47.65 0.04 -68.17
C ALA A 25 46.16 0.02 -68.58
N SER A 26 45.89 0.60 -69.74
CA SER A 26 44.62 0.66 -70.47
C SER A 26 43.85 -0.67 -70.54
N ARG A 27 42.59 -0.71 -70.06
CA ARG A 27 41.52 -1.59 -70.58
C ARG A 27 40.13 -0.93 -70.44
N HIS A 28 39.52 -0.72 -71.60
CA HIS A 28 38.09 -0.62 -71.92
C HIS A 28 37.14 0.16 -71.00
N CYS A 29 36.69 1.32 -71.49
CA CYS A 29 35.44 1.95 -71.13
C CYS A 29 34.27 0.99 -71.36
N SER A 30 33.58 0.63 -70.28
CA SER A 30 32.19 0.18 -70.34
C SER A 30 31.38 1.08 -69.42
N SER A 31 30.55 1.94 -70.00
CA SER A 31 29.64 2.82 -69.26
C SER A 31 28.47 2.00 -68.72
N ALA A 32 28.66 1.33 -67.59
CA ALA A 32 27.55 0.83 -66.80
C ALA A 32 27.15 1.93 -65.81
N ALA A 33 25.98 2.54 -66.04
CA ALA A 33 25.40 3.52 -65.14
C ALA A 33 25.24 2.93 -63.74
N THR A 34 25.93 3.50 -62.75
CA THR A 34 25.75 3.17 -61.34
C THR A 34 24.41 3.76 -60.90
N SER A 35 23.41 2.91 -60.68
CA SER A 35 22.10 3.33 -60.20
C SER A 35 22.23 4.00 -58.83
N ALA A 36 21.68 5.20 -58.66
CA ALA A 36 21.57 5.88 -57.37
C ALA A 36 20.98 4.94 -56.30
N PRO A 37 21.43 5.02 -55.03
CA PRO A 37 20.86 4.20 -53.96
C PRO A 37 19.36 4.47 -53.87
N LYS A 38 18.55 3.43 -54.07
CA LYS A 38 17.10 3.51 -53.93
C LYS A 38 16.79 3.84 -52.47
N ILE A 39 16.48 5.11 -52.19
CA ILE A 39 15.88 5.51 -50.91
C ILE A 39 14.60 4.68 -50.79
N PRO A 40 14.41 3.89 -49.72
CA PRO A 40 13.22 3.07 -49.59
C PRO A 40 12.00 4.00 -49.54
N HIS A 41 11.23 4.01 -50.62
CA HIS A 41 9.97 4.74 -50.68
C HIS A 41 8.99 4.06 -49.71
N SER A 42 8.72 4.74 -48.59
CA SER A 42 7.62 4.37 -47.68
C SER A 42 6.34 4.16 -48.49
N SER A 43 5.79 2.94 -48.40
CA SER A 43 4.59 2.51 -49.11
C SER A 43 3.43 3.48 -48.84
N LYS A 44 2.60 3.76 -49.88
CA LYS A 44 1.38 4.56 -49.73
C LYS A 44 0.48 4.05 -48.58
N LYS A 45 0.46 2.72 -48.36
CA LYS A 45 -0.25 2.10 -47.24
C LYS A 45 0.38 2.45 -45.88
N GLY A 46 1.71 2.51 -45.80
CA GLY A 46 2.44 2.93 -44.60
C GLY A 46 2.18 4.38 -44.24
N ARG A 47 2.17 5.29 -45.23
CA ARG A 47 1.84 6.72 -45.02
C ARG A 47 0.39 6.92 -44.55
N LEU A 48 -0.55 6.17 -45.13
CA LEU A 48 -1.96 6.21 -44.71
C LEU A 48 -2.12 5.71 -43.27
N LEU A 49 -1.46 4.61 -42.92
CA LEU A 49 -1.47 4.07 -41.55
C LEU A 49 -0.87 5.08 -40.56
N THR A 50 0.29 5.65 -40.87
CA THR A 50 0.92 6.68 -40.02
C THR A 50 0.03 7.91 -39.85
N GLY A 51 -0.58 8.40 -40.94
CA GLY A 51 -1.52 9.53 -40.89
C GLY A 51 -2.75 9.23 -40.03
N ALA A 52 -3.34 8.03 -40.17
CA ALA A 52 -4.47 7.60 -39.35
C ALA A 52 -4.11 7.47 -37.87
N THR A 53 -2.93 6.92 -37.55
CA THR A 53 -2.45 6.82 -36.16
C THR A 53 -2.22 8.19 -35.54
N ILE A 54 -1.58 9.12 -36.26
CA ILE A 54 -1.37 10.50 -35.78
C ILE A 54 -2.73 11.19 -35.59
N GLY A 55 -3.66 11.04 -36.53
CA GLY A 55 -5.01 11.59 -36.44
C GLY A 55 -5.78 11.09 -35.22
N LEU A 56 -5.71 9.78 -34.93
CA LEU A 56 -6.32 9.18 -33.73
C LEU A 56 -5.68 9.69 -32.43
N ILE A 57 -4.35 9.85 -32.40
CA ILE A 57 -3.65 10.39 -31.22
C ILE A 57 -4.07 11.85 -30.98
N ILE A 58 -4.12 12.67 -32.03
CA ILE A 58 -4.51 14.09 -31.91
C ILE A 58 -5.98 14.21 -31.50
N ALA A 59 -6.88 13.49 -32.17
CA ALA A 59 -8.31 13.52 -31.84
C ALA A 59 -8.59 12.97 -30.44
N GLY A 60 -7.93 11.89 -30.05
CA GLY A 60 -8.00 11.33 -28.70
C GLY A 60 -7.46 12.30 -27.64
N GLY A 61 -6.31 12.93 -27.90
CA GLY A 61 -5.73 13.95 -27.01
C GLY A 61 -6.63 15.18 -26.86
N ALA A 62 -7.22 15.65 -27.96
CA ALA A 62 -8.18 16.75 -27.93
C ALA A 62 -9.45 16.37 -27.13
N TYR A 63 -10.01 15.18 -27.35
CA TYR A 63 -11.17 14.71 -26.59
C TYR A 63 -10.86 14.58 -25.08
N VAL A 64 -9.71 13.99 -24.73
CA VAL A 64 -9.22 13.89 -23.35
C VAL A 64 -9.02 15.28 -22.73
N SER A 65 -8.56 16.28 -23.49
CA SER A 65 -8.39 17.64 -22.98
C SER A 65 -9.69 18.37 -22.69
N THR A 66 -10.81 17.90 -23.26
CA THR A 66 -12.14 18.50 -23.06
C THR A 66 -12.99 17.84 -21.98
N VAL A 67 -12.59 16.66 -21.48
CA VAL A 67 -13.33 16.01 -20.40
C VAL A 67 -12.89 16.54 -19.03
N ASP A 68 -13.83 16.56 -18.08
CA ASP A 68 -13.53 16.92 -16.71
C ASP A 68 -12.58 15.90 -16.05
N GLU A 69 -11.87 16.34 -15.01
CA GLU A 69 -10.86 15.54 -14.33
C GLU A 69 -11.44 14.24 -13.74
N ALA A 70 -12.70 14.27 -13.26
CA ALA A 70 -13.34 13.10 -12.67
C ALA A 70 -13.67 12.03 -13.74
N THR A 71 -14.18 12.44 -14.90
CA THR A 71 -14.42 11.53 -16.03
C THR A 71 -13.12 10.89 -16.51
N PHE A 72 -12.04 11.67 -16.63
CA PHE A 72 -10.72 11.15 -17.00
C PHE A 72 -10.18 10.15 -15.98
N CYS A 73 -10.27 10.46 -14.68
CA CYS A 73 -9.90 9.53 -13.62
C CYS A 73 -10.75 8.23 -13.68
N GLY A 74 -12.05 8.34 -13.94
CA GLY A 74 -12.93 7.19 -14.14
C GLY A 74 -12.48 6.26 -15.29
N TRP A 75 -11.96 6.83 -16.38
CA TRP A 75 -11.34 6.04 -17.45
C TRP A 75 -10.04 5.39 -17.02
N LEU A 76 -9.18 6.07 -16.25
CA LEU A 76 -7.96 5.47 -15.69
C LEU A 76 -8.29 4.27 -14.81
N PHE A 77 -9.28 4.40 -13.91
CA PHE A 77 -9.77 3.27 -13.12
C PHE A 77 -10.31 2.14 -14.00
N SER A 78 -11.05 2.47 -15.05
CA SER A 78 -11.57 1.45 -15.98
C SER A 78 -10.45 0.74 -16.75
N ALA A 79 -9.41 1.47 -17.16
CA ALA A 79 -8.24 0.91 -17.84
C ALA A 79 -7.47 -0.07 -16.94
N THR A 80 -7.48 0.11 -15.62
CA THR A 80 -6.85 -0.85 -14.71
C THR A 80 -7.43 -2.26 -14.86
N LYS A 81 -8.70 -2.43 -15.28
CA LYS A 81 -9.29 -3.76 -15.54
C LYS A 81 -8.59 -4.51 -16.67
N LEU A 82 -8.02 -3.79 -17.64
CA LEU A 82 -7.21 -4.37 -18.72
C LEU A 82 -5.78 -4.68 -18.27
N VAL A 83 -5.23 -3.89 -17.34
CA VAL A 83 -3.86 -4.06 -16.84
C VAL A 83 -3.78 -5.13 -15.74
N ASN A 84 -4.83 -5.27 -14.92
CA ASN A 84 -4.85 -6.16 -13.76
C ASN A 84 -4.49 -7.63 -14.06
N PRO A 85 -4.95 -8.23 -15.18
CA PRO A 85 -4.54 -9.59 -15.56
C PRO A 85 -3.02 -9.76 -15.71
N PHE A 86 -2.28 -8.71 -16.08
CA PHE A 86 -0.82 -8.78 -16.23
C PHE A 86 -0.09 -8.80 -14.89
N PHE A 87 -0.60 -8.12 -13.85
CA PHE A 87 -0.04 -8.23 -12.49
C PHE A 87 -0.18 -9.64 -11.93
N ALA A 88 -1.15 -10.40 -12.43
CA ALA A 88 -1.28 -11.80 -12.10
C ALA A 88 -0.10 -12.62 -12.64
N LEU A 89 0.62 -12.20 -13.68
CA LEU A 89 1.78 -12.93 -14.18
C LEU A 89 3.04 -12.74 -13.32
N LEU A 90 3.09 -11.67 -12.51
CA LEU A 90 4.19 -11.38 -11.60
C LEU A 90 4.05 -12.19 -10.31
N ASP A 91 5.16 -12.49 -9.62
CA ASP A 91 5.12 -12.98 -8.24
C ASP A 91 4.26 -12.07 -7.34
N ALA A 92 3.61 -12.63 -6.32
CA ALA A 92 2.67 -11.91 -5.47
C ALA A 92 3.34 -10.77 -4.69
N GLU A 93 4.54 -11.00 -4.15
CA GLU A 93 5.27 -9.97 -3.41
C GLU A 93 5.83 -8.91 -4.37
N VAL A 94 6.33 -9.30 -5.54
CA VAL A 94 6.81 -8.35 -6.57
C VAL A 94 5.68 -7.45 -7.06
N ALA A 95 4.51 -8.03 -7.38
CA ALA A 95 3.34 -7.26 -7.79
C ALA A 95 2.91 -6.27 -6.70
N HIS A 96 2.92 -6.70 -5.44
CA HIS A 96 2.56 -5.87 -4.30
C HIS A 96 3.54 -4.70 -4.11
N LYS A 97 4.86 -4.95 -4.16
CA LYS A 97 5.87 -3.89 -4.08
C LYS A 97 5.74 -2.87 -5.21
N LEU A 98 5.45 -3.34 -6.42
CA LEU A 98 5.21 -2.45 -7.56
C LEU A 98 3.96 -1.58 -7.32
N ALA A 99 2.89 -2.14 -6.75
CA ALA A 99 1.68 -1.38 -6.41
C ALA A 99 1.94 -0.32 -5.34
N VAL A 100 2.64 -0.66 -4.24
CA VAL A 100 3.01 0.30 -3.20
C VAL A 100 3.91 1.40 -3.76
N SER A 101 4.92 1.03 -4.56
CA SER A 101 5.81 2.00 -5.21
C SER A 101 5.06 2.92 -6.17
N ALA A 102 4.16 2.38 -7.00
CA ALA A 102 3.33 3.19 -7.90
C ALA A 102 2.46 4.17 -7.12
N ALA A 103 1.84 3.74 -6.00
CA ALA A 103 1.06 4.61 -5.14
C ALA A 103 1.92 5.70 -4.47
N ALA A 104 3.11 5.35 -3.97
CA ALA A 104 4.06 6.29 -3.38
C ALA A 104 4.51 7.39 -4.36
N HIS A 105 4.64 7.06 -5.65
CA HIS A 105 5.02 8.00 -6.71
C HIS A 105 3.82 8.69 -7.38
N GLY A 106 2.58 8.40 -6.94
CA GLY A 106 1.37 8.99 -7.53
C GLY A 106 1.01 8.47 -8.93
N TRP A 107 1.49 7.28 -9.30
CA TRP A 107 1.17 6.60 -10.56
C TRP A 107 -0.09 5.75 -10.50
N VAL A 108 -0.84 5.83 -9.40
CA VAL A 108 -2.17 5.24 -9.27
C VAL A 108 -3.23 6.27 -9.65
N PRO A 109 -4.38 5.84 -10.20
CA PRO A 109 -5.51 6.73 -10.45
C PRO A 109 -5.94 7.42 -9.14
N ARG A 110 -6.26 8.72 -9.20
CA ARG A 110 -6.80 9.47 -8.07
C ARG A 110 -8.30 9.62 -8.22
N GLU A 111 -9.07 9.32 -7.17
CA GLU A 111 -10.50 9.63 -7.16
C GLU A 111 -10.68 11.13 -6.93
N LYS A 112 -11.47 11.75 -7.80
CA LYS A 112 -11.70 13.20 -7.82
C LYS A 112 -13.15 13.55 -7.56
N ARG A 113 -14.05 12.57 -7.61
CA ARG A 113 -15.46 12.76 -7.26
C ARG A 113 -15.58 12.86 -5.74
N PRO A 114 -16.41 13.78 -5.23
CA PRO A 114 -16.70 13.81 -3.80
C PRO A 114 -17.47 12.55 -3.40
N ASP A 115 -17.21 12.07 -2.20
CA ASP A 115 -17.99 10.99 -1.61
C ASP A 115 -19.46 11.43 -1.43
N PRO A 116 -20.44 10.57 -1.76
CA PRO A 116 -21.84 10.84 -1.44
C PRO A 116 -22.02 11.07 0.07
N PRO A 117 -22.71 12.14 0.51
CA PRO A 117 -22.87 12.45 1.94
C PRO A 117 -23.47 11.33 2.79
N ILE A 118 -24.27 10.44 2.19
CA ILE A 118 -24.85 9.26 2.86
C ILE A 118 -23.80 8.24 3.34
N LEU A 119 -22.59 8.26 2.78
CA LEU A 119 -21.48 7.43 3.22
C LEU A 119 -20.73 8.03 4.42
N GLY A 120 -20.92 9.31 4.70
CA GLY A 120 -20.25 10.00 5.79
C GLY A 120 -20.66 9.44 7.16
N LEU A 121 -19.69 9.25 8.04
CA LEU A 121 -19.92 8.77 9.40
C LEU A 121 -18.96 9.43 10.40
N GLU A 122 -19.43 9.57 11.64
CA GLU A 122 -18.62 10.05 12.75
C GLU A 122 -18.34 8.92 13.72
N VAL A 123 -17.06 8.62 13.92
CA VAL A 123 -16.60 7.56 14.84
C VAL A 123 -15.42 8.11 15.63
N TRP A 124 -15.42 7.92 16.95
CA TRP A 124 -14.37 8.42 17.86
C TRP A 124 -14.14 9.94 17.79
N GLY A 125 -15.20 10.71 17.56
CA GLY A 125 -15.11 12.16 17.34
C GLY A 125 -14.35 12.54 16.05
N ARG A 126 -14.27 11.63 15.08
CA ARG A 126 -13.60 11.82 13.79
C ARG A 126 -14.59 11.61 12.67
N LYS A 127 -14.51 12.47 11.65
CA LYS A 127 -15.37 12.41 10.46
C LYS A 127 -14.69 11.61 9.36
N PHE A 128 -15.28 10.49 9.01
CA PHE A 128 -14.91 9.67 7.86
C PHE A 128 -15.79 10.09 6.69
N SER A 129 -15.19 10.39 5.53
CA SER A 129 -15.95 10.75 4.33
C SER A 129 -16.73 9.56 3.75
N ASN A 130 -16.17 8.35 3.88
CA ASN A 130 -16.79 7.09 3.54
C ASN A 130 -16.27 5.95 4.46
N PRO A 131 -16.99 4.82 4.58
CA PRO A 131 -16.64 3.75 5.53
C PRO A 131 -15.64 2.73 4.94
N ILE A 132 -15.06 2.99 3.76
CA ILE A 132 -14.20 2.04 3.06
C ILE A 132 -12.74 2.41 3.29
N GLY A 133 -12.01 1.53 3.98
CA GLY A 133 -10.59 1.72 4.26
C GLY A 133 -9.70 0.60 3.76
N LEU A 134 -8.42 0.91 3.61
CA LEU A 134 -7.39 -0.05 3.28
C LEU A 134 -6.75 -0.60 4.57
N SER A 135 -6.74 -1.93 4.71
CA SER A 135 -6.31 -2.59 5.93
C SER A 135 -4.78 -2.67 6.09
N ALA A 136 -4.32 -2.86 7.34
CA ALA A 136 -2.91 -3.12 7.62
C ALA A 136 -2.39 -4.33 6.86
N GLY A 137 -1.09 -4.29 6.57
CA GLY A 137 -0.37 -5.29 5.81
C GLY A 137 -0.21 -4.92 4.34
N PHE A 138 -0.95 -3.92 3.83
CA PHE A 138 -0.73 -3.38 2.49
C PHE A 138 0.43 -2.38 2.48
N ASP A 139 0.30 -1.23 3.16
CA ASP A 139 1.39 -0.26 3.31
C ASP A 139 2.09 -0.45 4.67
N LYS A 140 2.96 -1.46 4.77
CA LYS A 140 3.61 -1.83 6.02
C LYS A 140 4.52 -0.73 6.58
N ASN A 141 5.13 0.06 5.69
CA ASN A 141 6.19 0.99 6.04
C ASN A 141 5.79 2.48 5.91
N ALA A 142 4.50 2.77 5.69
CA ALA A 142 3.98 4.12 5.42
C ALA A 142 4.62 4.79 4.20
N GLU A 143 4.86 4.03 3.13
CA GLU A 143 5.46 4.50 1.88
C GLU A 143 4.48 5.27 1.00
N ALA A 144 3.19 4.93 1.05
CA ALA A 144 2.22 5.28 0.03
C ALA A 144 0.92 5.90 0.57
N VAL A 145 0.86 6.28 1.85
CA VAL A 145 -0.35 6.80 2.53
C VAL A 145 -1.12 7.82 1.70
N GLU A 146 -0.48 8.87 1.19
CA GLU A 146 -1.13 9.92 0.40
C GLU A 146 -1.69 9.38 -0.92
N GLY A 147 -0.92 8.55 -1.62
CA GLY A 147 -1.35 7.92 -2.87
C GLY A 147 -2.56 7.03 -2.65
N LEU A 148 -2.56 6.25 -1.57
CA LEU A 148 -3.65 5.33 -1.22
C LEU A 148 -4.92 6.06 -0.79
N LEU A 149 -4.82 7.09 0.07
CA LEU A 149 -5.98 7.94 0.39
C LEU A 149 -6.51 8.62 -0.88
N GLY A 150 -5.61 9.09 -1.75
CA GLY A 150 -5.97 9.68 -3.04
C GLY A 150 -6.68 8.75 -4.01
N MET A 151 -6.64 7.42 -3.81
CA MET A 151 -7.43 6.46 -4.60
C MET A 151 -8.91 6.42 -4.20
N GLY A 152 -9.31 7.09 -3.12
CA GLY A 152 -10.70 7.18 -2.64
C GLY A 152 -11.01 6.43 -1.35
N PHE A 153 -10.01 5.83 -0.69
CA PHE A 153 -10.22 5.22 0.63
C PHE A 153 -10.46 6.32 1.69
N GLY A 154 -11.54 6.18 2.47
CA GLY A 154 -11.83 7.09 3.58
C GLY A 154 -10.79 7.00 4.71
N PHE A 155 -10.12 5.85 4.82
CA PHE A 155 -9.01 5.65 5.76
C PHE A 155 -7.98 4.63 5.26
N VAL A 156 -6.74 4.75 5.73
CA VAL A 156 -5.65 3.81 5.44
C VAL A 156 -5.00 3.40 6.75
N GLU A 157 -4.79 2.09 6.94
CA GLU A 157 -4.07 1.55 8.08
C GLU A 157 -2.69 1.05 7.66
N VAL A 158 -1.62 1.68 8.17
CA VAL A 158 -0.23 1.26 7.92
C VAL A 158 0.22 0.20 8.92
N GLY A 159 1.32 -0.50 8.62
CA GLY A 159 1.91 -1.50 9.51
C GLY A 159 1.46 -2.93 9.20
N SER A 160 1.63 -3.91 10.10
CA SER A 160 2.09 -3.75 11.48
C SER A 160 3.55 -3.33 11.57
N VAL A 161 3.78 -2.21 12.27
CA VAL A 161 5.11 -1.66 12.50
C VAL A 161 5.70 -2.30 13.75
N THR A 162 6.94 -2.75 13.64
CA THR A 162 7.73 -3.27 14.76
C THR A 162 8.76 -2.25 15.23
N PRO A 163 9.18 -2.25 16.51
CA PRO A 163 10.25 -1.38 16.99
C PRO A 163 11.53 -1.45 16.16
N VAL A 164 12.09 -2.65 16.03
CA VAL A 164 13.32 -2.93 15.28
C VAL A 164 12.96 -3.42 13.87
N PRO A 165 13.75 -3.09 12.84
CA PRO A 165 13.56 -3.66 11.51
C PRO A 165 13.66 -5.19 11.53
N GLN A 166 12.85 -5.86 10.72
CA GLN A 166 12.95 -7.31 10.50
C GLN A 166 12.46 -7.69 9.10
N GLU A 167 13.11 -8.68 8.48
CA GLU A 167 12.79 -9.11 7.10
C GLU A 167 11.50 -9.93 7.00
N GLY A 168 11.03 -10.51 8.11
CA GLY A 168 9.92 -11.46 8.15
C GLY A 168 10.37 -12.92 8.03
N ASN A 169 9.46 -13.78 7.58
CA ASN A 169 9.76 -15.19 7.33
C ASN A 169 10.36 -15.40 5.93
N PRO A 170 11.02 -16.55 5.66
CA PRO A 170 11.61 -16.85 4.35
C PRO A 170 10.58 -16.85 3.20
N LYS A 171 11.04 -16.49 2.00
CA LYS A 171 10.22 -16.43 0.77
C LYS A 171 10.23 -17.78 0.03
N PRO A 172 9.20 -18.08 -0.79
CA PRO A 172 7.97 -17.31 -0.99
C PRO A 172 7.03 -17.43 0.22
N HIS A 173 6.35 -16.34 0.55
CA HIS A 173 5.48 -16.23 1.73
C HIS A 173 4.13 -15.55 1.47
N ILE A 174 3.78 -15.35 0.21
CA ILE A 174 2.48 -14.84 -0.23
C ILE A 174 2.06 -15.66 -1.45
N PHE A 175 0.88 -16.28 -1.36
CA PHE A 175 0.37 -17.18 -2.39
C PHE A 175 -1.06 -16.77 -2.76
N ARG A 176 -1.36 -16.68 -4.06
CA ARG A 176 -2.67 -16.26 -4.57
C ARG A 176 -3.48 -17.46 -5.04
N LEU A 177 -4.67 -17.60 -4.48
CA LEU A 177 -5.68 -18.59 -4.84
C LEU A 177 -6.74 -17.86 -5.69
N ARG A 178 -6.46 -17.75 -6.99
CA ARG A 178 -7.21 -16.83 -7.87
C ARG A 178 -8.65 -17.25 -8.10
N GLN A 179 -8.89 -18.56 -8.24
CA GLN A 179 -10.23 -19.09 -8.50
C GLN A 179 -11.14 -18.84 -7.28
N GLU A 180 -10.56 -18.89 -6.08
CA GLU A 180 -11.22 -18.71 -4.80
C GLU A 180 -11.27 -17.22 -4.38
N GLY A 181 -10.55 -16.34 -5.08
CA GLY A 181 -10.45 -14.93 -4.71
C GLY A 181 -9.79 -14.73 -3.34
N ALA A 182 -8.72 -15.47 -3.07
CA ALA A 182 -8.08 -15.56 -1.76
C ALA A 182 -6.55 -15.45 -1.81
N ILE A 183 -5.97 -15.14 -0.65
CA ILE A 183 -4.51 -15.08 -0.45
C ILE A 183 -4.16 -15.82 0.83
N ILE A 184 -3.14 -16.68 0.76
CA ILE A 184 -2.45 -17.23 1.95
C ILE A 184 -1.13 -16.48 2.11
N ASN A 185 -0.83 -16.00 3.32
CA ASN A 185 0.45 -15.37 3.60
C ASN A 185 1.06 -15.81 4.93
N CYS A 186 2.39 -15.95 4.95
CA CYS A 186 3.18 -16.28 6.13
C CYS A 186 4.27 -15.23 6.43
N CYS A 187 4.04 -13.94 6.15
CA CYS A 187 5.11 -12.93 6.16
C CYS A 187 5.84 -12.69 7.50
N GLY A 188 5.16 -12.82 8.64
CA GLY A 188 5.79 -12.64 9.96
C GLY A 188 6.26 -11.22 10.28
N PHE A 189 5.41 -10.20 10.05
CA PHE A 189 5.70 -8.79 10.34
C PHE A 189 7.03 -8.27 9.73
N ASN A 190 7.25 -8.48 8.45
CA ASN A 190 8.32 -7.78 7.75
C ASN A 190 8.08 -6.26 7.81
N SER A 191 9.05 -5.52 8.34
CA SER A 191 8.93 -4.11 8.73
C SER A 191 10.31 -3.46 8.69
N GLU A 192 10.39 -2.23 8.18
CA GLU A 192 11.63 -1.44 8.20
C GLU A 192 11.90 -0.77 9.56
N GLY A 193 11.08 -1.07 10.57
CA GLY A 193 11.25 -0.59 11.92
C GLY A 193 10.61 0.79 12.18
N ILE A 194 10.42 1.08 13.46
CA ILE A 194 9.65 2.24 13.91
C ILE A 194 10.28 3.58 13.50
N VAL A 195 11.61 3.64 13.47
CA VAL A 195 12.36 4.86 13.11
C VAL A 195 12.12 5.25 11.65
N ALA A 196 12.17 4.27 10.73
CA ALA A 196 11.94 4.51 9.31
C ALA A 196 10.49 4.96 9.05
N VAL A 197 9.53 4.29 9.69
CA VAL A 197 8.11 4.64 9.57
C VAL A 197 7.83 6.02 10.18
N ALA A 198 8.35 6.33 11.36
CA ALA A 198 8.19 7.63 12.00
C ALA A 198 8.73 8.77 11.13
N LYS A 199 9.89 8.57 10.48
CA LYS A 199 10.46 9.54 9.55
C LYS A 199 9.53 9.82 8.36
N ARG A 200 8.96 8.78 7.76
CA ARG A 200 8.02 8.92 6.63
C ARG A 200 6.73 9.61 7.06
N LEU A 201 6.14 9.16 8.16
CA LEU A 201 4.92 9.76 8.71
C LEU A 201 5.12 11.21 9.12
N GLY A 202 6.26 11.55 9.72
CA GLY A 202 6.62 12.92 10.06
C GLY A 202 6.76 13.83 8.83
N ALA A 203 7.43 13.36 7.77
CA ALA A 203 7.55 14.10 6.53
C ALA A 203 6.18 14.35 5.87
N GLN A 204 5.33 13.33 5.82
CA GLN A 204 3.98 13.46 5.28
C GLN A 204 3.09 14.35 6.16
N HIS A 205 3.17 14.24 7.49
CA HIS A 205 2.41 15.07 8.42
C HIS A 205 2.81 16.55 8.30
N GLY A 206 4.11 16.84 8.17
CA GLY A 206 4.60 18.20 7.93
C GLY A 206 4.06 18.81 6.63
N LYS A 207 4.07 18.04 5.52
CA LYS A 207 3.51 18.46 4.23
C LYS A 207 2.02 18.82 4.35
N ARG A 208 1.23 17.96 5.00
CA ARG A 208 -0.22 18.15 5.19
C ARG A 208 -0.58 19.37 6.04
N LYS A 209 0.20 19.62 7.10
CA LYS A 209 0.01 20.80 7.96
C LYS A 209 0.25 22.10 7.21
N LEU A 210 1.24 22.12 6.31
CA LEU A 210 1.53 23.27 5.46
C LEU A 210 0.41 23.53 4.45
N GLU A 211 -0.08 22.49 3.78
CA GLU A 211 -1.20 22.59 2.82
C GLU A 211 -2.47 23.13 3.48
N THR A 212 -2.84 22.63 4.66
CA THR A 212 -4.04 23.10 5.40
C THR A 212 -3.94 24.57 5.80
N SER A 213 -2.74 25.05 6.13
CA SER A 213 -2.48 26.45 6.50
C SER A 213 -2.49 27.40 5.29
N SER A 214 -2.35 26.87 4.07
CA SER A 214 -2.28 27.62 2.82
C SER A 214 -3.66 27.83 2.18
N SER A 215 -4.64 26.99 2.53
CA SER A 215 -5.96 26.91 1.89
C SER A 215 -7.05 27.72 2.62
N SER A 216 -6.73 28.46 3.68
CA SER A 216 -7.70 29.26 4.45
C SER A 216 -8.11 30.53 3.71
N SER A 217 -8.99 30.40 2.71
CA SER A 217 -9.89 31.49 2.33
C SER A 217 -11.04 31.56 3.36
N PRO A 218 -11.37 32.73 3.93
CA PRO A 218 -12.23 32.85 5.12
C PRO A 218 -13.74 32.85 4.80
N LEU A 219 -14.19 32.13 3.77
CA LEU A 219 -15.57 32.21 3.27
C LEU A 219 -16.23 30.84 3.07
N SER A 220 -16.19 29.99 4.10
CA SER A 220 -17.19 28.95 4.33
C SER A 220 -16.95 28.31 5.71
N GLU A 221 -17.98 28.20 6.54
CA GLU A 221 -18.01 27.26 7.68
C GLU A 221 -18.09 25.81 7.14
N GLU A 222 -17.14 25.39 6.31
CA GLU A 222 -17.07 24.03 5.81
C GLU A 222 -16.28 23.18 6.81
N ALA A 223 -16.99 22.25 7.44
CA ALA A 223 -16.47 21.32 8.43
C ALA A 223 -15.11 20.73 8.01
N LYS A 224 -14.14 20.74 8.95
CA LYS A 224 -12.87 20.02 8.79
C LYS A 224 -13.16 18.55 8.49
N HIS A 225 -12.93 18.12 7.25
CA HIS A 225 -13.03 16.72 6.85
C HIS A 225 -11.69 16.03 7.15
N GLY A 226 -11.74 14.89 7.84
CA GLY A 226 -10.57 14.05 8.13
C GLY A 226 -9.97 14.21 9.53
N GLY A 227 -8.71 13.80 9.69
CA GLY A 227 -7.99 13.73 10.97
C GLY A 227 -6.59 14.33 10.89
N LYS A 228 -5.70 14.00 11.84
CA LYS A 228 -4.26 14.35 11.87
C LYS A 228 -3.51 13.99 10.58
N ALA A 229 -4.08 13.12 9.75
CA ALA A 229 -3.58 12.74 8.44
C ALA A 229 -4.17 13.51 7.23
N GLY A 230 -4.88 14.63 7.42
CA GLY A 230 -5.42 15.45 6.34
C GLY A 230 -6.84 15.00 5.92
N PRO A 231 -7.22 15.05 4.62
CA PRO A 231 -8.60 14.77 4.18
C PRO A 231 -9.06 13.32 4.37
N GLY A 232 -8.17 12.43 4.81
CA GLY A 232 -8.50 11.06 5.16
C GLY A 232 -7.86 10.66 6.50
N ILE A 233 -8.30 9.51 7.04
CA ILE A 233 -7.93 9.03 8.37
C ILE A 233 -6.76 8.04 8.28
N LEU A 234 -5.75 8.18 9.16
CA LEU A 234 -4.61 7.26 9.25
C LEU A 234 -4.65 6.39 10.50
N GLY A 235 -4.80 5.08 10.30
CA GLY A 235 -4.54 4.09 11.33
C GLY A 235 -3.07 3.70 11.39
N VAL A 236 -2.51 3.57 12.58
CA VAL A 236 -1.17 2.98 12.78
C VAL A 236 -1.30 1.66 13.52
N ASN A 237 -1.00 0.58 12.80
CA ASN A 237 -1.02 -0.77 13.34
C ASN A 237 0.34 -1.12 13.94
N LEU A 238 0.35 -1.46 15.23
CA LEU A 238 1.54 -1.78 16.01
C LEU A 238 1.67 -3.30 16.15
N GLY A 239 2.90 -3.79 16.09
CA GLY A 239 3.22 -5.20 16.31
C GLY A 239 4.52 -5.37 17.09
N LYS A 240 4.73 -6.57 17.63
CA LYS A 240 5.98 -6.93 18.31
C LYS A 240 7.03 -7.49 17.35
N ASN A 241 8.30 -7.32 17.67
CA ASN A 241 9.38 -8.04 17.02
C ASN A 241 9.31 -9.55 17.31
N LYS A 242 9.75 -10.37 16.35
CA LYS A 242 9.73 -11.84 16.48
C LYS A 242 10.52 -12.33 17.68
N THR A 243 11.68 -11.72 17.93
CA THR A 243 12.63 -12.05 18.99
C THR A 243 12.41 -11.27 20.29
N SER A 244 11.38 -10.43 20.38
CA SER A 244 11.12 -9.66 21.60
C SER A 244 10.61 -10.56 22.71
N GLU A 245 11.26 -10.45 23.88
CA GLU A 245 10.90 -11.14 25.12
C GLU A 245 9.74 -10.43 25.84
N ASP A 246 9.78 -9.09 25.90
CA ASP A 246 8.68 -8.26 26.43
C ASP A 246 7.86 -7.69 25.28
N ALA A 247 6.84 -8.46 24.88
CA ALA A 247 5.91 -8.01 23.85
C ALA A 247 5.25 -6.66 24.18
N ALA A 248 4.99 -6.35 25.45
CA ALA A 248 4.30 -5.11 25.83
C ALA A 248 5.21 -3.89 25.63
N ALA A 249 6.51 -4.02 25.91
CA ALA A 249 7.48 -2.95 25.68
C ALA A 249 7.51 -2.52 24.20
N ASP A 250 7.39 -3.47 23.27
CA ASP A 250 7.35 -3.16 21.84
C ASP A 250 6.14 -2.29 21.45
N TYR A 251 4.95 -2.61 21.98
CA TYR A 251 3.74 -1.80 21.71
C TYR A 251 3.83 -0.42 22.37
N VAL A 252 4.36 -0.34 23.60
CA VAL A 252 4.59 0.92 24.32
C VAL A 252 5.54 1.83 23.53
N GLN A 253 6.64 1.29 23.01
CA GLN A 253 7.55 2.03 22.13
C GLN A 253 6.85 2.49 20.84
N GLY A 254 6.00 1.62 20.28
CA GLY A 254 5.04 1.92 19.22
C GLY A 254 4.25 3.19 19.47
N VAL A 255 3.58 3.24 20.63
CA VAL A 255 2.77 4.39 21.07
C VAL A 255 3.62 5.64 21.20
N HIS A 256 4.70 5.63 21.98
CA HIS A 256 5.50 6.83 22.23
C HIS A 256 6.05 7.46 20.94
N THR A 257 6.36 6.63 19.93
CA THR A 257 6.98 7.13 18.70
C THR A 257 5.95 7.56 17.65
N LEU A 258 4.89 6.76 17.45
CA LEU A 258 4.01 6.90 16.28
C LEU A 258 2.65 7.53 16.58
N SER A 259 2.21 7.56 17.84
CA SER A 259 0.86 8.03 18.21
C SER A 259 0.57 9.47 17.83
N GLN A 260 1.59 10.34 17.78
CA GLN A 260 1.46 11.72 17.34
C GLN A 260 1.03 11.86 15.87
N TYR A 261 1.29 10.86 15.03
CA TYR A 261 0.95 10.87 13.61
C TYR A 261 -0.36 10.12 13.30
N ALA A 262 -0.88 9.36 14.26
CA ALA A 262 -2.00 8.45 14.07
C ALA A 262 -3.33 9.12 14.42
N ASP A 263 -4.34 8.86 13.60
CA ASP A 263 -5.72 9.17 13.95
C ASP A 263 -6.31 8.14 14.89
N TYR A 264 -5.94 6.87 14.71
CA TYR A 264 -6.21 5.77 15.64
C TYR A 264 -5.04 4.79 15.67
N LEU A 265 -4.89 4.09 16.79
CA LEU A 265 -3.86 3.08 17.03
C LEU A 265 -4.47 1.68 17.07
N VAL A 266 -3.72 0.70 16.60
CA VAL A 266 -4.16 -0.71 16.65
C VAL A 266 -3.09 -1.58 17.31
N ILE A 267 -3.48 -2.31 18.35
CA ILE A 267 -2.69 -3.40 18.94
C ILE A 267 -2.97 -4.67 18.13
N ASN A 268 -2.00 -5.14 17.34
CA ASN A 268 -2.16 -6.37 16.55
C ASN A 268 -1.57 -7.60 17.22
N ILE A 269 -2.45 -8.40 17.81
CA ILE A 269 -2.14 -9.66 18.50
C ILE A 269 -2.67 -10.90 17.76
N SER A 270 -3.08 -10.76 16.50
CA SER A 270 -3.87 -11.77 15.80
C SER A 270 -3.18 -12.42 14.59
N SER A 271 -1.96 -11.98 14.24
CA SER A 271 -1.18 -12.59 13.17
C SER A 271 -0.86 -14.06 13.49
N PRO A 272 -1.17 -15.02 12.60
CA PRO A 272 -0.76 -16.42 12.74
C PRO A 272 0.74 -16.63 12.45
N ASN A 273 1.42 -15.61 11.93
CA ASN A 273 2.75 -15.72 11.33
C ASN A 273 3.88 -15.35 12.29
N THR A 274 3.53 -14.91 13.50
CA THR A 274 4.46 -14.54 14.58
C THR A 274 4.25 -15.54 15.72
N PRO A 275 5.22 -16.44 16.01
CA PRO A 275 5.07 -17.47 17.03
C PRO A 275 4.63 -16.90 18.38
N GLY A 276 3.65 -17.55 19.01
CA GLY A 276 3.13 -17.19 20.32
C GLY A 276 2.29 -15.91 20.39
N LEU A 277 2.19 -15.13 19.31
CA LEU A 277 1.49 -13.84 19.34
C LEU A 277 0.00 -13.98 19.71
N ARG A 278 -0.69 -14.98 19.14
CA ARG A 278 -2.11 -15.22 19.40
C ARG A 278 -2.43 -15.59 20.84
N MET A 279 -1.45 -16.03 21.63
CA MET A 279 -1.61 -16.29 23.06
C MET A 279 -1.89 -15.01 23.86
N LEU A 280 -1.50 -13.84 23.32
CA LEU A 280 -1.78 -12.54 23.93
C LEU A 280 -3.28 -12.18 23.92
N GLN A 281 -4.11 -12.93 23.18
CA GLN A 281 -5.56 -12.73 23.17
C GLN A 281 -6.26 -13.31 24.40
N GLY A 282 -5.58 -14.18 25.18
CA GLY A 282 -6.13 -14.72 26.42
C GLY A 282 -6.34 -13.63 27.48
N ARG A 283 -7.44 -13.72 28.24
CA ARG A 283 -7.96 -12.67 29.14
C ARG A 283 -6.90 -11.89 29.93
N LYS A 284 -6.03 -12.61 30.64
CA LYS A 284 -5.01 -12.00 31.51
C LYS A 284 -3.98 -11.23 30.68
N HIS A 285 -3.39 -11.88 29.68
CA HIS A 285 -2.37 -11.27 28.83
C HIS A 285 -2.93 -10.06 28.07
N LEU A 286 -4.15 -10.16 27.53
CA LEU A 286 -4.80 -9.05 26.85
C LEU A 286 -5.03 -7.87 27.79
N LYS A 287 -5.58 -8.13 28.99
CA LYS A 287 -5.83 -7.09 29.99
C LYS A 287 -4.56 -6.37 30.40
N ASP A 288 -3.48 -7.12 30.66
CA ASP A 288 -2.20 -6.56 31.10
C ASP A 288 -1.54 -5.75 29.96
N LEU A 289 -1.60 -6.25 28.73
CA LEU A 289 -1.09 -5.54 27.56
C LEU A 289 -1.85 -4.24 27.30
N VAL A 290 -3.18 -4.28 27.22
CA VAL A 290 -4.01 -3.10 26.94
C VAL A 290 -3.79 -2.03 28.00
N LYS A 291 -3.71 -2.40 29.29
CA LYS A 291 -3.42 -1.45 30.37
C LYS A 291 -2.09 -0.73 30.18
N LYS A 292 -1.02 -1.46 29.85
CA LYS A 292 0.31 -0.86 29.62
C LYS A 292 0.29 0.08 28.41
N VAL A 293 -0.39 -0.32 27.33
CA VAL A 293 -0.48 0.49 26.10
C VAL A 293 -1.36 1.73 26.30
N GLN A 294 -2.48 1.62 27.03
CA GLN A 294 -3.30 2.76 27.41
C GLN A 294 -2.52 3.73 28.31
N ALA A 295 -1.81 3.23 29.34
CA ALA A 295 -0.97 4.08 30.19
C ALA A 295 0.08 4.85 29.37
N ALA A 296 0.81 4.16 28.47
CA ALA A 296 1.77 4.81 27.58
C ALA A 296 1.15 5.86 26.64
N ARG A 297 -0.11 5.65 26.21
CA ARG A 297 -0.86 6.63 25.42
C ARG A 297 -1.26 7.84 26.26
N ASP A 298 -1.74 7.59 27.46
CA ASP A 298 -2.30 8.62 28.34
C ASP A 298 -1.20 9.47 29.01
N GLU A 299 0.03 8.96 29.08
CA GLU A 299 1.25 9.71 29.47
C GLU A 299 1.65 10.79 28.46
N MET A 300 1.21 10.68 27.20
CA MET A 300 1.54 11.64 26.15
C MET A 300 0.72 12.93 26.30
N GLN A 301 1.28 14.04 25.84
CA GLN A 301 0.58 15.32 25.84
C GLN A 301 -0.32 15.44 24.61
N TRP A 302 -1.63 15.54 24.85
CA TRP A 302 -2.64 15.69 23.81
C TRP A 302 -3.17 17.12 23.74
N GLY A 303 -3.41 17.60 22.53
CA GLY A 303 -4.17 18.83 22.30
C GLY A 303 -5.66 18.62 22.52
N GLU A 304 -6.48 19.56 22.05
CA GLU A 304 -7.95 19.54 22.23
C GLU A 304 -8.62 18.27 21.66
N GLU A 305 -8.03 17.65 20.64
CA GLU A 305 -8.53 16.41 20.03
C GLU A 305 -8.34 15.16 20.92
N GLY A 306 -7.58 15.26 22.01
CA GLY A 306 -7.32 14.16 22.93
C GLY A 306 -6.42 13.04 22.35
N PRO A 307 -6.29 11.92 23.10
CA PRO A 307 -5.54 10.76 22.64
C PRO A 307 -6.17 10.13 21.39
N PRO A 308 -5.36 9.50 20.50
CA PRO A 308 -5.92 8.69 19.44
C PRO A 308 -6.69 7.48 20.02
N PRO A 309 -7.83 7.10 19.43
CA PRO A 309 -8.56 5.88 19.77
C PRO A 309 -7.64 4.66 19.69
N LEU A 310 -7.76 3.74 20.63
CA LEU A 310 -6.95 2.53 20.73
C LEU A 310 -7.83 1.31 20.51
N LEU A 311 -7.51 0.60 19.43
CA LEU A 311 -8.22 -0.59 18.99
C LEU A 311 -7.36 -1.84 19.21
N VAL A 312 -8.02 -2.99 19.29
CA VAL A 312 -7.36 -4.30 19.27
C VAL A 312 -7.83 -5.09 18.04
N LYS A 313 -6.89 -5.64 17.28
CA LYS A 313 -7.19 -6.50 16.11
C LYS A 313 -7.12 -7.97 16.50
N ILE A 314 -8.25 -8.68 16.38
CA ILE A 314 -8.40 -10.06 16.85
C ILE A 314 -8.44 -11.08 15.69
N SER A 315 -8.13 -12.33 16.04
CA SER A 315 -8.18 -13.48 15.14
C SER A 315 -9.64 -13.93 14.94
N PRO A 316 -10.01 -14.46 13.77
CA PRO A 316 -11.29 -15.15 13.62
C PRO A 316 -11.27 -16.57 14.20
N ASP A 317 -10.08 -17.11 14.47
CA ASP A 317 -9.87 -18.46 14.99
C ASP A 317 -9.88 -18.44 16.53
N LEU A 318 -11.06 -18.25 17.13
CA LEU A 318 -11.25 -18.12 18.57
C LEU A 318 -12.41 -19.02 19.03
N SER A 319 -12.30 -19.57 20.25
CA SER A 319 -13.44 -20.23 20.88
C SER A 319 -14.45 -19.21 21.39
N LYS A 320 -15.67 -19.67 21.71
CA LYS A 320 -16.69 -18.82 22.32
C LYS A 320 -16.22 -18.22 23.65
N GLU A 321 -15.52 -19.01 24.48
CA GLU A 321 -14.95 -18.55 25.75
C GLU A 321 -13.89 -17.47 25.54
N ASP A 322 -13.04 -17.61 24.50
CA ASP A 322 -12.06 -16.58 24.15
C ASP A 322 -12.76 -15.26 23.75
N LEU A 323 -13.85 -15.33 22.97
CA LEU A 323 -14.62 -14.15 22.57
C LEU A 323 -15.27 -13.45 23.77
N GLU A 324 -15.86 -14.22 24.69
CA GLU A 324 -16.42 -13.71 25.95
C GLU A 324 -15.36 -13.02 26.81
N ASP A 325 -14.17 -13.62 26.92
CA ASP A 325 -13.05 -13.06 27.65
C ASP A 325 -12.51 -11.77 27.02
N ILE A 326 -12.35 -11.74 25.70
CA ILE A 326 -11.93 -10.54 24.96
C ILE A 326 -12.96 -9.43 25.12
N ALA A 327 -14.25 -9.72 24.96
CA ALA A 327 -15.33 -8.74 25.11
C ALA A 327 -15.36 -8.18 26.54
N ALA A 328 -15.21 -9.03 27.56
CA ALA A 328 -15.14 -8.61 28.95
C ALA A 328 -13.96 -7.67 29.21
N VAL A 329 -12.78 -7.95 28.64
CA VAL A 329 -11.61 -7.06 28.75
C VAL A 329 -11.84 -5.75 28.02
N ALA A 330 -12.38 -5.80 26.79
CA ALA A 330 -12.62 -4.62 25.97
C ALA A 330 -13.58 -3.64 26.66
N VAL A 331 -14.70 -4.14 27.20
CA VAL A 331 -15.68 -3.34 27.95
C VAL A 331 -15.09 -2.83 29.26
N ALA A 332 -14.40 -3.67 30.03
CA ALA A 332 -13.86 -3.29 31.33
C ALA A 332 -12.76 -2.21 31.22
N LEU A 333 -11.96 -2.24 30.16
CA LEU A 333 -10.89 -1.27 29.92
C LEU A 333 -11.31 -0.12 28.99
N ARG A 334 -12.59 -0.08 28.57
CA ARG A 334 -13.12 0.94 27.66
C ARG A 334 -12.25 1.09 26.41
N LEU A 335 -11.96 -0.03 25.74
CA LEU A 335 -11.33 0.01 24.42
C LEU A 335 -12.21 0.80 23.46
N ASP A 336 -11.57 1.59 22.60
CA ASP A 336 -12.31 2.46 21.67
C ASP A 336 -12.91 1.69 20.49
N GLY A 337 -12.41 0.47 20.21
CA GLY A 337 -12.95 -0.39 19.17
C GLY A 337 -12.20 -1.73 19.03
N LEU A 338 -12.78 -2.63 18.25
CA LEU A 338 -12.15 -3.89 17.85
C LEU A 338 -12.10 -4.02 16.32
N ILE A 339 -10.97 -4.47 15.78
CA ILE A 339 -10.86 -4.80 14.35
C ILE A 339 -11.11 -6.28 14.17
N ILE A 340 -12.22 -6.59 13.50
CA ILE A 340 -12.72 -7.95 13.27
C ILE A 340 -12.76 -8.20 11.76
N SER A 341 -11.91 -9.07 11.19
CA SER A 341 -10.88 -9.90 11.83
C SER A 341 -9.56 -9.85 11.07
N ASN A 342 -8.53 -10.46 11.65
CA ASN A 342 -7.34 -10.84 10.91
C ASN A 342 -7.61 -12.10 10.04
N THR A 343 -6.56 -12.63 9.41
CA THR A 343 -6.60 -13.85 8.60
C THR A 343 -6.93 -15.11 9.41
N THR A 344 -7.53 -16.12 8.79
CA THR A 344 -7.84 -17.42 9.42
C THR A 344 -6.78 -18.47 9.10
N ILE A 345 -6.50 -19.40 10.02
CA ILE A 345 -5.71 -20.61 9.72
C ILE A 345 -6.58 -21.73 9.11
N SER A 346 -7.90 -21.60 9.16
CA SER A 346 -8.82 -22.54 8.54
C SER A 346 -8.66 -22.56 7.02
N ARG A 347 -9.01 -23.69 6.41
CA ARG A 347 -9.04 -23.91 4.96
C ARG A 347 -10.43 -24.46 4.58
N PRO A 348 -11.48 -23.62 4.51
CA PRO A 348 -12.82 -24.08 4.15
C PRO A 348 -12.88 -24.56 2.69
N ASP A 349 -13.88 -25.35 2.32
CA ASP A 349 -14.13 -25.71 0.91
C ASP A 349 -14.44 -24.44 0.08
N PRO A 350 -13.93 -24.29 -1.16
CA PRO A 350 -13.07 -25.21 -1.90
C PRO A 350 -11.55 -24.99 -1.68
N VAL A 351 -11.15 -24.10 -0.76
CA VAL A 351 -9.73 -23.78 -0.52
C VAL A 351 -8.93 -25.03 -0.16
N ASN A 352 -9.47 -25.92 0.68
CA ASN A 352 -8.80 -27.18 1.06
C ASN A 352 -8.47 -28.13 -0.11
N LYS A 353 -9.08 -27.94 -1.29
CA LYS A 353 -8.79 -28.73 -2.49
C LYS A 353 -7.69 -28.09 -3.35
N ASN A 354 -7.33 -26.84 -3.08
CA ASN A 354 -6.28 -26.14 -3.80
C ASN A 354 -4.90 -26.59 -3.29
N PRO A 355 -3.94 -26.98 -4.15
CA PRO A 355 -2.61 -27.41 -3.70
C PRO A 355 -1.88 -26.39 -2.80
N VAL A 356 -2.14 -25.09 -3.02
CA VAL A 356 -1.58 -23.99 -2.22
C VAL A 356 -2.11 -23.99 -0.78
N SER A 357 -3.21 -24.69 -0.48
CA SER A 357 -3.77 -24.73 0.88
C SER A 357 -2.85 -25.40 1.89
N ALA A 358 -1.91 -26.22 1.43
CA ALA A 358 -0.86 -26.84 2.25
C ALA A 358 0.17 -25.81 2.77
N GLU A 359 0.25 -24.63 2.16
CA GLU A 359 1.13 -23.56 2.62
C GLU A 359 0.72 -23.05 4.00
N SER A 360 1.73 -22.81 4.82
CA SER A 360 1.56 -22.24 6.15
C SER A 360 1.06 -20.79 6.10
N GLY A 361 0.47 -20.34 7.21
CA GLY A 361 0.07 -18.95 7.41
C GLY A 361 -1.42 -18.69 7.27
N GLY A 362 -1.78 -17.41 7.19
CA GLY A 362 -3.14 -16.93 7.26
C GLY A 362 -3.82 -16.80 5.91
N LEU A 363 -5.03 -17.35 5.78
CA LEU A 363 -5.95 -17.19 4.66
C LEU A 363 -6.78 -15.91 4.81
N SER A 364 -6.91 -15.19 3.70
CA SER A 364 -7.70 -13.97 3.53
C SER A 364 -8.48 -14.01 2.21
N GLY A 365 -9.38 -13.05 2.02
CA GLY A 365 -10.20 -12.93 0.81
C GLY A 365 -11.59 -13.55 0.96
N LYS A 366 -12.24 -13.86 -0.16
CA LYS A 366 -13.67 -14.27 -0.17
C LYS A 366 -14.01 -15.42 0.80
N PRO A 367 -13.20 -16.48 0.95
CA PRO A 367 -13.52 -17.59 1.84
C PRO A 367 -13.58 -17.22 3.33
N LEU A 368 -12.97 -16.08 3.73
CA LEU A 368 -13.01 -15.60 5.11
C LEU A 368 -14.33 -14.87 5.45
N PHE A 369 -15.09 -14.42 4.45
CA PHE A 369 -16.19 -13.47 4.63
C PHE A 369 -17.24 -13.91 5.66
N ASN A 370 -17.75 -15.15 5.55
CA ASN A 370 -18.77 -15.65 6.47
C ASN A 370 -18.23 -15.80 7.90
N LEU A 371 -17.00 -16.31 8.04
CA LEU A 371 -16.36 -16.47 9.33
C LEU A 371 -16.13 -15.11 10.01
N SER A 372 -15.55 -14.13 9.30
CA SER A 372 -15.33 -12.79 9.85
C SER A 372 -16.65 -12.09 10.22
N THR A 373 -17.70 -12.27 9.42
CA THR A 373 -19.03 -11.68 9.68
C THR A 373 -19.68 -12.28 10.93
N ASN A 374 -19.54 -13.60 11.14
CA ASN A 374 -20.06 -14.24 12.34
C ASN A 374 -19.33 -13.75 13.60
N ILE A 375 -17.99 -13.67 13.57
CA ILE A 375 -17.21 -13.14 14.70
C ILE A 375 -17.57 -11.67 14.97
N LEU A 376 -17.80 -10.87 13.92
CA LEU A 376 -18.26 -9.49 14.06
C LEU A 376 -19.60 -9.41 14.80
N MET A 377 -20.57 -10.21 14.37
CA MET A 377 -21.88 -10.29 15.01
C MET A 377 -21.77 -10.72 16.48
N GLU A 378 -21.01 -11.78 16.77
CA GLU A 378 -20.84 -12.29 18.12
C GLU A 378 -20.19 -11.26 19.04
N MET A 379 -19.12 -10.60 18.61
CA MET A 379 -18.47 -9.56 19.42
C MET A 379 -19.34 -8.34 19.62
N TYR A 380 -20.13 -7.94 18.63
CA TYR A 380 -21.08 -6.83 18.76
C TYR A 380 -22.14 -7.12 19.84
N LEU A 381 -22.63 -8.37 19.91
CA LEU A 381 -23.55 -8.82 20.96
C LEU A 381 -22.87 -8.91 22.33
N LEU A 382 -21.68 -9.51 22.40
CA LEU A 382 -20.94 -9.72 23.66
C LEU A 382 -20.50 -8.40 24.31
N THR A 383 -20.18 -7.39 23.51
CA THR A 383 -19.84 -6.03 23.97
C THR A 383 -21.08 -5.18 24.26
N ARG A 384 -22.28 -5.74 24.09
CA ARG A 384 -23.57 -5.07 24.28
C ARG A 384 -23.68 -3.78 23.48
N PHE A 385 -23.19 -3.81 22.23
CA PHE A 385 -23.29 -2.70 21.29
C PHE A 385 -22.48 -1.44 21.67
N ASN A 386 -21.54 -1.56 22.62
CA ASN A 386 -20.75 -0.42 23.11
C ASN A 386 -19.38 -0.26 22.45
N ILE A 387 -18.92 -1.26 21.68
CA ILE A 387 -17.57 -1.34 21.09
C ILE A 387 -17.66 -1.76 19.63
#